data_AF-A0A815P3Q0-F1
#
_entry.id   AF-A0A815P3Q0-F1
#
_cell.length_a   1.000
_cell.length_b   1.000
_cell.length_c   1.000
_cell.angle_alpha   90.00
_cell.angle_beta   90.00
_cell.angle_gamma   90.00
#
_symmetry.space_group_name_H-M   'P 1'
#
loop_
_entity.id
_entity.type
_entity.pdbx_description
1 polymer ?
#
loop_
_entity_poly.entity_id
_entity_poly.type
_entity_poly.pdbx_seq_one_letter_code
_entity_poly.pdbx_strand_id
1 'polypeptide(L)'
;MYFKKLLQTLAQDNYQDIAASYQHIGRALHYQSNLDEAIQCYQYAYTIQKEHLPADHLDIALTLFFFGGTYVEKGEYDLALTYFDAALQMQKRILNCDDRCIASTLMGFGWAYDKK
;
A
#
# COMPACT_ATOMS: atom_id res chain seq x y z
N MET A 1 11.37 18.59 11.10
CA MET A 1 12.32 18.91 10.00
C MET A 1 13.49 17.92 9.91
N TYR A 2 14.06 17.44 11.02
CA TYR A 2 15.13 16.43 11.02
C TYR A 2 14.72 15.04 10.49
N PHE A 3 13.54 14.54 10.84
CA PHE A 3 13.05 13.22 10.39
C PHE A 3 12.94 13.11 8.87
N LYS A 4 12.39 14.14 8.22
CA LYS A 4 12.27 14.21 6.75
C LYS A 4 13.65 14.27 6.06
N LYS A 5 14.60 15.00 6.66
CA LYS A 5 15.97 15.11 6.14
C LYS A 5 16.77 13.81 6.34
N LEU A 6 16.57 13.11 7.47
CA LEU A 6 17.19 11.82 7.77
C LEU A 6 16.66 10.70 6.86
N LEU A 7 15.34 10.69 6.62
CA LEU A 7 14.71 9.84 5.62
C LEU A 7 15.28 10.12 4.23
N GLN A 8 15.43 11.39 3.83
CA GLN A 8 16.05 11.75 2.54
C GLN A 8 17.47 11.20 2.38
N THR A 9 18.32 11.25 3.41
CA THR A 9 19.71 10.77 3.30
C THR A 9 19.81 9.25 3.30
N LEU A 10 18.99 8.55 4.08
CA LEU A 10 18.96 7.07 4.11
C LEU A 10 18.28 6.49 2.88
N ALA A 11 17.32 7.22 2.33
CA ALA A 11 16.58 6.83 1.14
C ALA A 11 17.42 6.96 -0.14
N GLN A 12 18.52 7.71 -0.18
CA GLN A 12 19.16 7.96 -1.48
C GLN A 12 19.79 6.71 -2.13
N ASP A 13 20.28 5.76 -1.33
CA ASP A 13 20.86 4.50 -1.83
C ASP A 13 20.02 3.24 -1.50
N ASN A 14 19.21 3.25 -0.42
CA ASN A 14 18.49 2.06 0.08
C ASN A 14 16.97 2.24 0.18
N TYR A 15 16.37 3.27 -0.45
CA TYR A 15 14.93 3.54 -0.34
C TYR A 15 14.04 2.35 -0.69
N GLN A 16 14.42 1.57 -1.71
CA GLN A 16 13.64 0.41 -2.14
C GLN A 16 13.57 -0.63 -1.02
N ASP A 17 14.73 -0.98 -0.43
CA ASP A 17 14.80 -1.94 0.67
C ASP A 17 14.08 -1.46 1.93
N ILE A 18 14.19 -0.15 2.25
CA ILE A 18 13.51 0.44 3.40
C ILE A 18 11.98 0.41 3.18
N ALA A 19 11.50 0.83 2.01
CA ALA A 19 10.08 0.81 1.69
C ALA A 19 9.52 -0.62 1.70
N ALA A 20 10.23 -1.57 1.09
CA ALA A 20 9.86 -2.98 1.10
C ALA A 20 9.82 -3.55 2.53
N SER A 21 10.80 -3.20 3.37
CA SER A 21 10.83 -3.60 4.78
C SER A 21 9.59 -3.12 5.53
N TYR A 22 9.19 -1.86 5.35
CA TYR A 22 7.96 -1.34 5.95
C TYR A 22 6.71 -2.04 5.41
N GLN A 23 6.63 -2.37 4.12
CA GLN A 23 5.53 -3.17 3.59
C GLN A 23 5.48 -4.56 4.23
N HIS A 24 6.63 -5.24 4.38
CA HIS A 24 6.69 -6.56 5.00
C HIS A 24 6.30 -6.54 6.48
N ILE A 25 6.78 -5.54 7.23
CA ILE A 25 6.39 -5.33 8.63
C ILE A 25 4.89 -5.04 8.72
N GLY A 26 4.37 -4.16 7.87
CA GLY A 26 2.94 -3.85 7.82
C GLY A 26 2.09 -5.09 7.54
N ARG A 27 2.53 -5.97 6.63
CA ARG A 27 1.84 -7.25 6.36
C ARG A 27 1.88 -8.18 7.55
N ALA A 28 3.03 -8.30 8.21
CA ALA A 28 3.15 -9.14 9.41
C ALA A 28 2.22 -8.65 10.54
N LEU A 29 2.16 -7.33 10.76
CA LEU A 29 1.27 -6.70 11.74
C LEU A 29 -0.21 -6.89 11.38
N HIS A 30 -0.56 -6.76 10.10
CA HIS A 30 -1.91 -7.04 9.60
C HIS A 30 -2.35 -8.47 9.94
N TYR A 31 -1.50 -9.48 9.67
CA TYR A 31 -1.81 -10.87 10.02
C TYR A 31 -1.89 -11.12 11.54
N GLN A 32 -1.30 -10.25 12.36
CA GLN A 32 -1.41 -10.26 13.81
C GLN A 32 -2.60 -9.44 14.33
N SER A 33 -3.44 -8.89 13.45
CA SER A 33 -4.55 -7.98 13.79
C SER A 33 -4.09 -6.66 14.45
N ASN A 34 -2.82 -6.30 14.33
CA ASN A 34 -2.28 -4.99 14.75
C ASN A 34 -2.48 -3.98 13.61
N LEU A 35 -3.75 -3.64 13.35
CA LEU A 35 -4.16 -2.98 12.11
C LEU A 35 -3.69 -1.51 12.03
N ASP A 36 -3.63 -0.80 13.16
CA ASP A 36 -3.19 0.60 13.18
C ASP A 36 -1.69 0.73 12.93
N GLU A 37 -0.87 -0.13 13.54
CA GLU A 37 0.56 -0.18 13.29
C GLU A 37 0.86 -0.66 11.85
N ALA A 38 0.04 -1.57 11.31
CA ALA A 38 0.14 -1.97 9.91
C ALA A 38 -0.08 -0.78 8.97
N ILE A 39 -1.14 0.01 9.20
CA ILE A 39 -1.43 1.24 8.45
C ILE A 39 -0.26 2.23 8.55
N GLN A 40 0.31 2.45 9.73
CA GLN A 40 1.47 3.32 9.90
C GLN A 40 2.67 2.84 9.08
N CYS A 41 2.96 1.53 9.09
CA CYS A 41 4.04 0.96 8.28
C CYS A 41 3.80 1.19 6.78
N TYR A 42 2.58 0.94 6.30
CA TYR A 42 2.24 1.22 4.91
C TYR A 42 2.33 2.71 4.57
N GLN A 43 2.03 3.63 5.49
CA GLN A 43 2.19 5.08 5.28
C GLN A 43 3.65 5.47 5.13
N TYR A 44 4.55 4.88 5.91
CA TYR A 44 5.99 5.09 5.75
C TYR A 44 6.48 4.58 4.39
N ALA A 45 6.10 3.35 4.01
CA ALA A 45 6.43 2.80 2.70
C ALA A 45 5.91 3.68 1.55
N TYR A 46 4.63 4.07 1.61
CA TYR A 46 3.99 4.91 0.60
C TYR A 46 4.68 6.27 0.46
N THR A 47 5.08 6.88 1.57
CA THR A 47 5.79 8.17 1.57
C THR A 47 7.14 8.05 0.85
N ILE A 48 7.93 7.03 1.18
CA ILE A 48 9.24 6.80 0.55
C ILE A 48 9.07 6.52 -0.95
N GLN A 49 8.11 5.65 -1.30
CA GLN A 49 7.80 5.29 -2.68
C GLN A 49 7.37 6.51 -3.50
N LYS A 50 6.49 7.38 -2.97
CA LYS A 50 6.08 8.61 -3.68
C LYS A 50 7.21 9.62 -3.89
N GLU A 51 8.20 9.65 -3.00
CA GLU A 51 9.33 10.57 -3.12
C GLU A 51 10.38 10.09 -4.15
N HIS A 52 10.51 8.77 -4.37
CA HIS A 52 11.63 8.20 -5.12
C HIS A 52 11.24 7.39 -6.36
N LEU A 53 9.99 6.93 -6.47
CA LEU A 53 9.53 6.10 -7.59
C LEU A 53 8.66 6.92 -8.57
N PRO A 54 8.61 6.52 -9.86
CA PRO A 54 7.61 7.03 -10.79
C PRO A 54 6.19 6.88 -10.24
N ALA A 55 5.30 7.81 -10.58
CA ALA A 55 3.94 7.85 -10.04
C ALA A 55 3.13 6.58 -10.32
N ASP A 56 3.40 5.89 -11.44
CA ASP A 56 2.75 4.64 -11.84
C ASP A 56 3.60 3.40 -11.48
N HIS A 57 4.43 3.45 -10.42
CA HIS A 57 5.21 2.28 -10.01
C HIS A 57 4.34 1.22 -9.31
N LEU A 58 4.58 -0.06 -9.62
CA LEU A 58 3.77 -1.19 -9.10
C LEU A 58 3.78 -1.26 -7.57
N ASP A 59 4.91 -0.97 -6.94
CA ASP A 59 5.02 -0.99 -5.46
C ASP A 59 4.07 -0.01 -4.78
N ILE A 60 3.79 1.14 -5.41
CA ILE A 60 2.81 2.11 -4.88
C ILE A 60 1.42 1.49 -4.92
N ALA A 61 1.05 0.85 -6.04
CA ALA A 61 -0.23 0.17 -6.19
C ALA A 61 -0.39 -1.00 -5.20
N LEU A 62 0.69 -1.75 -4.93
CA LEU A 62 0.69 -2.81 -3.91
C LEU A 62 0.49 -2.25 -2.50
N THR A 63 1.14 -1.13 -2.15
CA THR A 63 0.91 -0.47 -0.85
C THR A 63 -0.54 -0.03 -0.69
N LEU A 64 -1.14 0.55 -1.74
CA LEU A 64 -2.56 0.93 -1.76
C LEU A 64 -3.48 -0.29 -1.60
N PHE A 65 -3.18 -1.40 -2.25
CA PHE A 65 -3.91 -2.66 -2.05
C PHE A 65 -3.85 -3.13 -0.59
N PHE A 66 -2.68 -3.07 0.07
CA PHE A 66 -2.56 -3.46 1.47
C PHE A 66 -3.27 -2.51 2.44
N PHE A 67 -3.32 -1.21 2.14
CA PHE A 67 -4.22 -0.29 2.86
C PHE A 67 -5.66 -0.76 2.75
N GLY A 68 -6.13 -1.02 1.52
CA GLY A 68 -7.48 -1.51 1.25
C GLY A 68 -7.82 -2.71 2.12
N GLY A 69 -7.01 -3.78 2.05
CA GLY A 69 -7.22 -4.99 2.85
C GLY A 69 -7.23 -4.73 4.36
N THR A 70 -6.35 -3.86 4.85
CA THR A 70 -6.27 -3.55 6.29
C THR A 70 -7.48 -2.75 6.77
N TYR A 71 -7.99 -1.83 5.96
CA TYR A 71 -9.23 -1.12 6.28
C TYR A 71 -10.46 -2.03 6.22
N VAL A 72 -10.46 -3.07 5.39
CA VAL A 72 -11.55 -4.06 5.45
C VAL A 72 -11.54 -4.81 6.78
N GLU A 73 -10.37 -5.26 7.24
CA GLU A 73 -10.25 -5.94 8.55
C GLU A 73 -10.64 -5.02 9.71
N LYS A 74 -10.46 -3.69 9.58
CA LYS A 74 -10.96 -2.69 10.55
C LYS A 74 -12.48 -2.46 10.48
N GLY A 75 -13.16 -2.95 9.45
CA GLY A 75 -14.57 -2.66 9.19
C GLY A 75 -14.81 -1.26 8.59
N GLU A 76 -13.76 -0.57 8.15
CA GLU A 76 -13.82 0.77 7.56
C GLU A 76 -13.96 0.67 6.03
N TYR A 77 -15.08 0.11 5.58
CA TYR A 77 -15.27 -0.30 4.18
C TYR A 77 -15.18 0.85 3.16
N ASP A 78 -15.62 2.07 3.51
CA ASP A 78 -15.51 3.24 2.64
C ASP A 78 -14.06 3.62 2.32
N LEU A 79 -13.20 3.56 3.33
CA LEU A 79 -11.77 3.80 3.16
C LEU A 79 -11.15 2.66 2.35
N ALA A 80 -11.50 1.41 2.66
CA ALA A 80 -11.02 0.26 1.91
C ALA A 80 -11.33 0.37 0.40
N LEU A 81 -12.57 0.73 0.04
CA LEU A 81 -12.99 0.94 -1.35
C LEU A 81 -12.18 2.05 -2.02
N THR A 82 -11.93 3.15 -1.31
CA THR A 82 -11.10 4.26 -1.81
C THR A 82 -9.68 3.81 -2.15
N TYR A 83 -9.07 3.01 -1.28
CA TYR A 83 -7.71 2.50 -1.49
C TYR A 83 -7.65 1.43 -2.59
N PHE A 84 -8.63 0.52 -2.66
CA PHE A 84 -8.71 -0.47 -3.74
C PHE A 84 -8.96 0.19 -5.10
N ASP A 85 -9.80 1.22 -5.18
CA ASP A 85 -10.01 1.96 -6.43
C ASP A 85 -8.71 2.63 -6.89
N ALA A 86 -8.01 3.31 -5.98
CA ALA A 86 -6.72 3.92 -6.29
C ALA A 86 -5.69 2.88 -6.78
N ALA A 87 -5.60 1.72 -6.12
CA ALA A 87 -4.73 0.63 -6.55
C ALA A 87 -5.11 0.11 -7.95
N LEU A 88 -6.40 -0.08 -8.21
CA LEU A 88 -6.91 -0.60 -9.48
C LEU A 88 -6.66 0.37 -10.64
N GLN A 89 -6.86 1.67 -10.42
CA GLN A 89 -6.57 2.70 -11.43
C GLN A 89 -5.09 2.71 -11.82
N MET A 90 -4.19 2.55 -10.84
CA MET A 90 -2.75 2.47 -11.10
C MET A 90 -2.40 1.18 -11.84
N GLN A 91 -2.88 0.02 -11.36
CA GLN A 91 -2.62 -1.28 -11.99
C GLN A 91 -3.03 -1.31 -13.46
N LYS A 92 -4.17 -0.70 -13.82
CA LYS A 92 -4.64 -0.58 -15.21
C LYS A 92 -3.75 0.26 -16.12
N ARG A 93 -2.95 1.19 -15.58
CA ARG A 93 -2.01 2.01 -16.34
C ARG A 93 -0.65 1.31 -16.53
N ILE A 94 -0.34 0.36 -15.67
CA ILE A 94 0.93 -0.37 -15.69
C ILE A 94 0.83 -1.52 -16.71
N LEU A 95 1.48 -1.36 -17.87
CA LEU A 95 1.50 -2.34 -18.97
C LEU A 95 1.97 -3.75 -18.56
N ASN A 96 2.73 -3.87 -17.47
CA ASN A 96 3.29 -5.14 -16.96
C ASN A 96 2.61 -5.63 -15.67
N CYS A 97 1.46 -5.06 -15.27
CA CYS A 97 0.72 -5.59 -14.14
C CYS A 97 0.05 -6.91 -14.56
N ASP A 98 0.40 -8.01 -13.89
CA ASP A 98 -0.21 -9.33 -14.13
C ASP A 98 -1.70 -9.28 -13.76
N ASP A 99 -2.55 -9.90 -14.58
CA ASP A 99 -3.99 -10.06 -14.35
C ASP A 99 -4.31 -10.57 -12.94
N ARG A 100 -3.42 -11.37 -12.33
CA ARG A 100 -3.56 -11.86 -10.95
C ARG A 100 -3.59 -10.73 -9.91
N CYS A 101 -2.79 -9.68 -10.09
CA CYS A 101 -2.77 -8.54 -9.18
C CYS A 101 -4.09 -7.77 -9.26
N ILE A 102 -4.57 -7.52 -10.49
CA ILE A 102 -5.85 -6.85 -10.76
C ILE A 102 -7.01 -7.65 -10.16
N ALA A 103 -7.03 -8.97 -10.38
CA ALA A 103 -8.05 -9.86 -9.84
C ALA A 103 -8.10 -9.83 -8.31
N SER A 104 -6.94 -9.82 -7.65
CA SER A 104 -6.85 -9.73 -6.18
C SER A 104 -7.43 -8.41 -5.66
N THR A 105 -7.11 -7.28 -6.31
CA THR A 105 -7.66 -5.97 -5.96
C THR A 105 -9.17 -5.93 -6.16
N LEU A 106 -9.68 -6.46 -7.28
CA LEU A 106 -11.12 -6.53 -7.56
C LEU A 106 -11.87 -7.40 -6.56
N MET A 107 -11.28 -8.52 -6.14
CA MET A 107 -11.85 -9.39 -5.12
C MET A 107 -11.94 -8.66 -3.77
N GLY A 108 -10.88 -7.96 -3.36
CA GLY A 108 -10.89 -7.12 -2.16
C GLY A 108 -11.93 -6.00 -2.24
N PHE A 109 -12.03 -5.33 -3.40
CA PHE A 109 -13.03 -4.30 -3.65
C PHE A 109 -14.46 -4.85 -3.54
N GLY A 110 -14.74 -5.98 -4.20
CA GLY A 110 -16.05 -6.62 -4.15
C GLY A 110 -16.44 -7.06 -2.75
N TRP A 111 -15.49 -7.60 -1.98
CA TRP A 111 -15.71 -7.96 -0.59
C TRP A 111 -16.01 -6.75 0.30
N ALA A 112 -15.25 -5.66 0.16
CA ALA A 112 -15.52 -4.41 0.88
C ALA A 112 -16.89 -3.82 0.51
N TYR A 113 -17.29 -3.91 -0.76
CA TYR A 113 -18.58 -3.42 -1.23
C TYR A 113 -19.76 -4.22 -0.68
N ASP A 114 -19.62 -5.56 -0.58
CA ASP A 114 -20.65 -6.44 0.00
C ASP A 114 -20.87 -6.21 1.50
N LYS A 115 -19.81 -5.81 2.22
CA LYS A 115 -19.84 -5.63 3.67
C LYS A 115 -20.25 -4.23 4.14
N LYS A 116 -20.32 -3.26 3.22
CA LYS A 116 -20.72 -1.88 3.48
C LYS A 116 -22.23 -1.76 3.71
#